data_AF-A0A661ZJ91-F1
#
_entry.id   AF-A0A661ZJ91-F1
#
_cell.length_a   1.000
_cell.length_b   1.000
_cell.length_c   1.000
_cell.angle_alpha   90.00
_cell.angle_beta   90.00
_cell.angle_gamma   90.00
#
_symmetry.space_group_name_H-M   'P 1'
#
loop_
_entity.id
_entity.type
_entity.pdbx_description
1 polymer ?
#
loop_
_entity_poly.entity_id
_entity_poly.type
_entity_poly.pdbx_seq_one_letter_code
_entity_poly.pdbx_strand_id
1 'polypeptide(L)'
;MPEKNKINYIALIAGLLMIVISVLNYLMNDDFVSLGIFVFTGLGFLLIGIKSKFNEAKAIRINKYARTFFFAAIVMVLYWLAVAKFHLF
;
A
#
# COMPACT_ATOMS: atom_id res chain seq x y z
N MET A 1 8.69 -20.59 16.83
CA MET A 1 8.76 -19.68 15.65
C MET A 1 9.64 -18.49 16.00
N PRO A 2 10.67 -18.16 15.20
CA PRO A 2 11.51 -16.98 15.42
C PRO A 2 10.65 -15.70 15.46
N GLU A 3 10.93 -14.76 16.37
CA GLU A 3 10.13 -13.53 16.55
C GLU A 3 10.00 -12.70 15.26
N LYS A 4 11.07 -12.65 14.46
CA LYS A 4 11.10 -12.00 13.13
C LYS A 4 10.03 -12.55 12.18
N ASN A 5 9.68 -13.83 12.27
CA ASN A 5 8.66 -14.44 11.41
C ASN A 5 7.24 -14.07 11.87
N LYS A 6 7.03 -13.82 13.16
CA LYS A 6 5.74 -13.36 13.70
C LYS A 6 5.40 -11.96 13.19
N ILE A 7 6.37 -11.05 13.21
CA ILE A 7 6.20 -9.66 12.73
C ILE A 7 5.85 -9.63 11.24
N ASN A 8 6.52 -10.43 10.42
CA ASN A 8 6.23 -10.51 8.99
C ASN A 8 4.83 -11.06 8.70
N TYR A 9 4.37 -12.01 9.50
CA TYR A 9 3.05 -12.60 9.36
C TYR A 9 1.94 -11.62 9.75
N ILE A 10 2.14 -10.86 10.82
CA ILE A 10 1.24 -9.77 11.23
C ILE A 10 1.17 -8.70 10.14
N ALA A 11 2.31 -8.32 9.55
CA ALA A 11 2.36 -7.36 8.45
C ALA A 11 1.58 -7.85 7.21
N LEU A 12 1.70 -9.15 6.85
CA LEU A 12 0.92 -9.74 5.75
C LEU A 12 -0.59 -9.65 6.02
N ILE A 13 -1.03 -10.02 7.21
CA ILE A 13 -2.46 -10.01 7.59
C ILE A 13 -2.99 -8.58 7.60
N ALA A 14 -2.26 -7.64 8.21
CA ALA A 14 -2.65 -6.23 8.25
C ALA A 14 -2.75 -5.61 6.85
N GLY A 15 -1.81 -5.97 5.95
CA GLY A 15 -1.85 -5.52 4.56
C GLY A 15 -3.08 -6.02 3.79
N LEU A 16 -3.42 -7.30 3.94
CA LEU A 16 -4.63 -7.90 3.35
C LEU A 16 -5.92 -7.26 3.89
N LEU A 17 -6.01 -7.08 5.21
CA LEU A 17 -7.16 -6.45 5.86
C LEU A 17 -7.39 -5.03 5.35
N MET A 18 -6.31 -4.24 5.20
CA MET A 18 -6.44 -2.89 4.66
C MET A 18 -6.96 -2.86 3.22
N ILE A 19 -6.52 -3.79 2.36
CA ILE A 19 -7.04 -3.88 0.99
C ILE A 19 -8.54 -4.23 1.00
N VAL A 20 -8.97 -5.15 1.87
CA VAL A 20 -10.39 -5.52 1.97
C VAL A 20 -11.23 -4.34 2.47
N ILE A 21 -10.79 -3.67 3.55
CA ILE A 21 -11.48 -2.48 4.10
C ILE A 21 -11.57 -1.38 3.06
N SER A 22 -10.50 -1.19 2.28
CA SER A 22 -10.45 -0.22 1.19
C SER A 22 -11.52 -0.46 0.13
N VAL A 23 -11.62 -1.71 -0.36
CA VAL A 23 -12.63 -2.12 -1.35
C VAL A 23 -14.04 -1.99 -0.78
N LEU A 24 -14.26 -2.38 0.48
CA LEU A 24 -15.56 -2.22 1.14
C LEU A 24 -15.95 -0.76 1.28
N ASN A 25 -15.03 0.11 1.69
CA ASN A 25 -15.30 1.54 1.83
C ASN A 25 -15.64 2.19 0.48
N TYR A 26 -14.97 1.77 -0.59
CA TYR A 26 -15.31 2.18 -1.94
C TYR A 26 -16.73 1.73 -2.34
N LEU A 27 -17.06 0.45 -2.16
CA LEU A 27 -18.38 -0.08 -2.53
C LEU A 27 -19.54 0.56 -1.75
N MET A 28 -19.28 1.05 -0.53
CA MET A 28 -20.30 1.65 0.32
C MET A 28 -20.45 3.16 0.12
N ASN A 29 -19.35 3.87 -0.14
CA ASN A 29 -19.30 5.32 -0.08
C ASN A 29 -18.81 5.99 -1.38
N ASP A 30 -18.53 5.21 -2.44
CA ASP A 30 -17.90 5.66 -3.68
C ASP A 30 -16.62 6.48 -3.46
N ASP A 31 -15.91 6.22 -2.36
CA ASP A 31 -14.72 6.97 -1.96
C ASP A 31 -13.46 6.41 -2.63
N PHE A 32 -13.20 6.90 -3.84
CA PHE A 32 -12.03 6.55 -4.65
C PHE A 32 -10.70 7.00 -4.03
N VAL A 33 -10.70 8.03 -3.18
CA VAL A 33 -9.47 8.55 -2.56
C VAL A 33 -9.01 7.61 -1.45
N SER A 34 -9.92 7.24 -0.55
CA SER A 34 -9.65 6.25 0.48
C SER A 34 -9.34 4.88 -0.12
N LEU A 35 -9.97 4.52 -1.26
CA LEU A 35 -9.62 3.31 -2.01
C LEU A 35 -8.12 3.31 -2.36
N GLY A 36 -7.64 4.36 -3.03
CA GLY A 36 -6.23 4.46 -3.40
C GLY A 36 -5.31 4.36 -2.19
N ILE A 37 -5.54 5.19 -1.16
CA ILE A 37 -4.66 5.27 0.01
C ILE A 37 -4.54 3.93 0.74
N PHE A 38 -5.67 3.26 1.02
CA PHE A 38 -5.65 2.02 1.77
C PHE A 38 -5.12 0.84 0.95
N VAL A 39 -5.38 0.78 -0.37
CA VAL A 39 -4.76 -0.23 -1.25
C VAL A 39 -3.24 -0.06 -1.29
N PHE A 40 -2.74 1.16 -1.49
CA PHE A 40 -1.29 1.40 -1.52
C PHE A 40 -0.63 1.08 -0.18
N THR A 41 -1.25 1.48 0.93
CA THR A 41 -0.77 1.15 2.27
C THR A 41 -0.74 -0.36 2.49
N GLY A 42 -1.80 -1.08 2.12
CA GLY A 42 -1.89 -2.53 2.22
C GLY A 42 -0.80 -3.26 1.41
N LEU A 43 -0.52 -2.81 0.19
CA LEU A 43 0.57 -3.32 -0.63
C LEU A 43 1.95 -3.12 0.01
N GLY A 44 2.16 -2.01 0.73
CA GLY A 44 3.40 -1.76 1.48
C GLY A 44 3.61 -2.77 2.60
N PHE A 45 2.57 -3.03 3.38
CA PHE A 45 2.61 -4.03 4.45
C PHE A 45 2.83 -5.45 3.92
N LEU A 46 2.20 -5.80 2.79
CA LEU A 46 2.48 -7.04 2.09
C LEU A 46 3.96 -7.14 1.73
N LEU A 47 4.53 -6.14 1.06
CA LEU A 47 5.94 -6.10 0.67
C LEU A 47 6.91 -6.28 1.85
N ILE A 48 6.61 -5.66 3.00
CA ILE A 48 7.38 -5.82 4.24
C ILE A 48 7.33 -7.28 4.72
N GLY A 49 6.15 -7.90 4.71
CA GLY A 49 5.95 -9.27 5.16
C GLY A 49 6.64 -10.32 4.28
N ILE A 50 6.66 -10.14 2.96
CA ILE A 50 7.39 -11.03 2.02
C ILE A 50 8.90 -10.76 1.97
N LYS A 51 9.38 -9.60 2.46
CA LYS A 51 10.80 -9.20 2.40
C LYS A 51 11.75 -10.25 2.99
N SER A 52 11.31 -10.99 4.01
CA SER A 52 12.12 -12.01 4.68
C SER A 52 12.46 -13.24 3.83
N LYS A 53 11.79 -13.44 2.69
CA LYS A 53 12.02 -14.58 1.79
C LYS A 53 12.99 -14.27 0.64
N PHE A 54 13.47 -13.04 0.51
CA PHE A 54 14.35 -12.65 -0.60
C PHE A 54 15.82 -12.64 -0.18
N ASN A 55 16.69 -13.11 -1.09
CA ASN A 55 18.14 -12.94 -1.01
C ASN A 55 18.49 -11.44 -0.98
N GLU A 56 19.56 -11.02 -0.29
CA GLU A 56 19.87 -9.60 -0.03
C GLU A 56 19.87 -8.73 -1.29
N ALA A 57 20.51 -9.20 -2.37
CA ALA A 57 20.55 -8.50 -3.65
C ALA A 57 19.16 -8.35 -4.32
N LYS A 58 18.23 -9.29 -4.08
CA LYS A 58 16.84 -9.17 -4.54
C LYS A 58 16.05 -8.22 -3.63
N ALA A 59 16.25 -8.28 -2.32
CA ALA A 59 15.57 -7.39 -1.37
C ALA A 59 15.92 -5.91 -1.62
N ILE A 60 17.17 -5.59 -1.95
CA ILE A 60 17.61 -4.22 -2.29
C ILE A 60 16.88 -3.71 -3.54
N ARG A 61 16.83 -4.53 -4.61
CA ARG A 61 16.12 -4.16 -5.85
C ARG A 61 14.63 -3.95 -5.61
N ILE A 62 13.96 -4.87 -4.93
CA ILE A 62 12.54 -4.75 -4.60
C ILE A 62 12.28 -3.49 -3.77
N ASN A 63 13.15 -3.16 -2.81
CA ASN A 63 13.00 -1.96 -2.00
C ASN A 63 13.15 -0.67 -2.83
N LYS A 64 14.03 -0.66 -3.85
CA LYS A 64 14.16 0.44 -4.80
C LYS A 64 12.88 0.61 -5.62
N TYR A 65 12.36 -0.45 -6.22
CA TYR A 65 11.12 -0.40 -7.00
C TYR A 65 9.92 -0.01 -6.14
N ALA A 66 9.83 -0.56 -4.92
CA ALA A 66 8.77 -0.21 -3.98
C ALA A 66 8.76 1.29 -3.67
N ARG A 67 9.93 1.90 -3.37
CA ARG A 67 10.01 3.34 -3.13
C ARG A 67 9.60 4.16 -4.35
N THR A 68 10.06 3.79 -5.54
CA THR A 68 9.69 4.50 -6.78
C THR A 68 8.18 4.39 -7.05
N PHE A 69 7.61 3.20 -6.84
CA PHE A 69 6.18 2.96 -6.99
C PHE A 69 5.35 3.77 -5.98
N PHE A 70 5.75 3.77 -4.70
CA PHE A 70 5.11 4.57 -3.65
C PHE A 70 5.18 6.07 -3.94
N PHE A 71 6.32 6.56 -4.41
CA PHE A 71 6.45 7.96 -4.81
C PHE A 71 5.48 8.32 -5.95
N ALA A 72 5.42 7.49 -7.00
CA ALA A 72 4.48 7.69 -8.10
C ALA A 72 3.02 7.66 -7.63
N ALA A 73 2.67 6.75 -6.72
CA ALA A 73 1.35 6.66 -6.13
C ALA A 73 0.97 7.94 -5.35
N ILE A 74 1.89 8.47 -4.54
CA ILE A 74 1.67 9.73 -3.81
C ILE A 74 1.45 10.88 -4.78
N VAL A 75 2.27 10.99 -5.83
CA VAL A 75 2.10 12.02 -6.87
C VAL A 75 0.73 11.90 -7.56
N MET A 76 0.28 10.68 -7.84
CA MET A 76 -1.03 10.42 -8.45
C MET A 76 -2.19 10.81 -7.51
N VAL A 77 -2.10 10.49 -6.21
CA VAL A 77 -3.11 10.90 -5.21
C VAL A 77 -3.14 12.42 -5.05
N LEU A 78 -1.97 13.07 -4.99
CA LEU A 78 -1.88 14.54 -4.93
C LEU A 78 -2.47 15.20 -6.19
N TYR A 79 -2.23 14.62 -7.36
CA TYR A 79 -2.83 15.06 -8.61
C TYR A 79 -4.36 14.96 -8.55
N TRP A 80 -4.91 13.82 -8.10
CA TRP A 80 -6.36 13.67 -7.95
C TRP A 80 -6.97 14.64 -6.92
N LEU A 81 -6.31 14.87 -5.78
CA LEU A 81 -6.76 15.86 -4.80
C LEU A 81 -6.74 17.28 -5.38
N ALA A 82 -5.72 17.63 -6.16
CA ALA A 82 -5.65 18.91 -6.84
C ALA A 82 -6.78 19.04 -7.87
N VAL A 83 -6.96 18.05 -8.76
CA VAL A 83 -8.01 18.04 -9.78
C VAL A 83 -9.41 18.08 -9.16
N ALA A 84 -9.66 17.31 -8.09
CA ALA A 84 -10.94 17.32 -7.38
C ALA A 84 -11.26 18.73 -6.83
N LYS A 85 -10.25 19.44 -6.29
CA LYS A 85 -10.43 20.83 -5.85
C LYS A 85 -10.79 21.77 -7.00
N PHE A 86 -10.28 21.55 -8.20
CA PHE A 86 -10.58 22.38 -9.38
C PHE A 86 -11.94 22.08 -10.03
N HIS A 87 -12.56 20.92 -9.78
CA HIS A 87 -13.93 20.62 -10.23
C HIS A 87 -15.02 21.01 -9.23
N LEU A 88 -14.66 21.32 -7.98
CA LEU A 88 -15.58 21.80 -6.94
C LEU A 88 -15.71 23.34 -6.90
N PHE A 89 -15.05 24.05 -7.83
CA PHE A 89 -15.15 25.50 -8.06
C PHE A 89 -15.70 25.76 -9.47
#